data_AF-A0A0C9Z6V6-F1
#
_entry.id   AF-A0A0C9Z6V6-F1
#
_cell.length_a   1.000
_cell.length_b   1.000
_cell.length_c   1.000
_cell.angle_alpha   90.00
_cell.angle_beta   90.00
_cell.angle_gamma   90.00
#
_symmetry.space_group_name_H-M   'P 1'
#
loop_
_entity.id
_entity.type
_entity.pdbx_description
1 polymer ?
#
loop_
_entity_poly.entity_id
_entity_poly.type
_entity_poly.pdbx_seq_one_letter_code
_entity_poly.pdbx_strand_id
1 'polypeptide(L)'
;ILKTAIEIYCAMLLMENPFPTSVHKVGWAKKAWTQACHHHNNKLAHDGGILKLIMARSTHIRGQFKSKAHPIIVTTFGFETSADKGVQAKNCLLVSELKQDLAFIFCAWGSSLDEHTSLYTNPVIQQVVNKVLFKNKLDDGIKWGKYYNPFPPVAFALTLMAIKCAIDEWASGLCEMISFKEDDYFGVFNSHLISLDEFSKAAGKLDLLKKVLKQVYDTRW
;
A
#
# COMPACT_ATOMS: atom_id res chain seq x y z
N ILE A 1 0.17 -12.51 -23.09
CA ILE A 1 0.52 -11.07 -23.31
C ILE A 1 -0.33 -10.13 -22.46
N LEU A 2 -1.65 -10.01 -22.65
CA LEU A 2 -2.49 -9.06 -21.88
C LEU A 2 -2.35 -9.19 -20.36
N LYS A 3 -2.39 -10.42 -19.83
CA LYS A 3 -2.19 -10.68 -18.39
C LYS A 3 -0.84 -10.11 -17.90
N THR A 4 0.25 -10.44 -18.58
CA THR A 4 1.59 -9.92 -18.28
C THR A 4 1.66 -8.40 -18.39
N ALA A 5 1.00 -7.78 -19.38
CA ALA A 5 0.94 -6.33 -19.50
C ALA A 5 0.21 -5.69 -18.31
N ILE A 6 -0.86 -6.31 -17.81
CA ILE A 6 -1.55 -5.89 -16.60
C ILE A 6 -0.63 -5.98 -15.38
N GLU A 7 0.05 -7.11 -15.18
CA GLU A 7 0.96 -7.32 -14.03
C GLU A 7 2.11 -6.27 -14.05
N ILE A 8 2.72 -6.04 -15.22
CA ILE A 8 3.76 -5.01 -15.40
C ILE A 8 3.22 -3.60 -15.16
N TYR A 9 2.01 -3.30 -15.63
CA TYR A 9 1.37 -2.01 -15.41
C TYR A 9 1.10 -1.77 -13.92
N CYS A 10 0.62 -2.78 -13.19
CA CYS A 10 0.47 -2.71 -11.74
C CYS A 10 1.81 -2.46 -11.03
N ALA A 11 2.89 -3.10 -11.46
CA ALA A 11 4.22 -2.83 -10.93
C ALA A 11 4.65 -1.37 -11.18
N MET A 12 4.41 -0.81 -12.37
CA MET A 12 4.71 0.61 -12.66
C MET A 12 3.92 1.55 -11.74
N LEU A 13 2.64 1.30 -11.50
CA LEU A 13 1.84 2.10 -10.56
C LEU A 13 2.43 2.10 -9.16
N LEU A 14 2.88 0.93 -8.70
CA LEU A 14 3.41 0.73 -7.35
C LEU A 14 4.86 1.22 -7.18
N MET A 15 5.59 1.40 -8.28
CA MET A 15 6.92 2.00 -8.24
C MET A 15 6.89 3.52 -8.42
N GLU A 16 5.98 4.03 -9.24
CA GLU A 16 6.03 5.42 -9.71
C GLU A 16 4.96 6.28 -9.05
N ASN A 17 3.68 5.96 -9.29
CA ASN A 17 2.55 6.70 -8.73
C ASN A 17 1.24 5.88 -8.85
N PRO A 18 0.56 5.55 -7.74
CA PRO A 18 -0.72 4.86 -7.78
C PRO A 18 -1.88 5.77 -8.24
N PHE A 19 -1.68 7.09 -8.33
CA PHE A 19 -2.63 8.11 -8.79
C PHE A 19 -2.14 8.79 -10.10
N PRO A 20 -1.96 8.03 -11.20
CA PRO A 20 -1.46 8.61 -12.43
C PRO A 20 -2.50 9.49 -13.13
N THR A 21 -2.01 10.56 -13.76
CA THR A 21 -2.80 11.36 -14.71
C THR A 21 -3.22 10.52 -15.92
N SER A 22 -4.22 10.96 -16.67
CA SER A 22 -4.67 10.28 -17.90
C SER A 22 -3.54 10.07 -18.91
N VAL A 23 -2.61 11.03 -19.02
CA VAL A 23 -1.44 10.93 -19.90
C VAL A 23 -0.48 9.83 -19.42
N HIS A 24 -0.15 9.80 -18.12
CA HIS A 24 0.70 8.76 -17.54
C HIS A 24 0.06 7.38 -17.67
N LYS A 25 -1.26 7.25 -17.44
CA LYS A 25 -1.98 5.97 -17.59
C LYS A 25 -1.80 5.36 -18.98
N VAL A 26 -1.99 6.16 -20.04
CA VAL A 26 -1.87 5.69 -21.42
C VAL A 26 -0.40 5.36 -21.75
N GLY A 27 0.54 6.23 -21.36
CA GLY A 27 1.96 6.01 -21.59
C GLY A 27 2.48 4.71 -20.96
N TRP A 28 2.13 4.48 -19.69
CA TRP A 28 2.51 3.26 -18.98
C TRP A 28 1.80 2.01 -19.50
N ALA A 29 0.53 2.10 -19.90
CA ALA A 29 -0.16 0.96 -20.51
C ALA A 29 0.50 0.52 -21.83
N LYS A 30 0.91 1.48 -22.68
CA LYS A 30 1.68 1.20 -23.89
C LYS A 30 3.04 0.56 -23.57
N LYS A 31 3.77 1.12 -22.60
CA LYS A 31 5.07 0.60 -22.15
C LYS A 31 4.94 -0.83 -21.62
N ALA A 32 3.92 -1.09 -20.80
CA ALA A 32 3.65 -2.41 -20.23
C ALA A 32 3.27 -3.44 -21.31
N TRP A 33 2.48 -3.04 -22.31
CA TRP A 33 2.18 -3.89 -23.46
C TRP A 33 3.43 -4.26 -24.25
N THR A 34 4.28 -3.28 -24.58
CA THR A 34 5.54 -3.53 -25.29
C THR A 34 6.45 -4.48 -24.51
N GLN A 35 6.58 -4.29 -23.19
CA GLN A 35 7.37 -5.18 -22.34
C GLN A 35 6.77 -6.59 -22.27
N ALA A 36 5.44 -6.72 -22.24
CA ALA A 36 4.77 -8.01 -22.28
C ALA A 36 4.97 -8.72 -23.63
N CYS A 37 4.87 -8.01 -24.75
CA CYS A 37 5.16 -8.55 -26.08
C CYS A 37 6.60 -9.10 -26.14
N HIS A 38 7.59 -8.32 -25.66
CA HIS A 38 8.97 -8.77 -25.57
C HIS A 38 9.12 -10.02 -24.68
N HIS A 39 8.49 -10.05 -23.51
CA HIS A 39 8.56 -11.20 -22.59
C HIS A 39 8.00 -12.49 -23.22
N HIS A 40 7.00 -12.38 -24.09
CA HIS A 40 6.38 -13.51 -24.80
C HIS A 40 6.98 -13.76 -26.19
N ASN A 41 8.09 -13.10 -26.56
CA ASN A 41 8.73 -13.17 -27.88
C ASN A 41 7.72 -12.95 -29.04
N ASN A 42 6.79 -12.01 -28.86
CA ASN A 42 5.75 -11.69 -29.82
C ASN A 42 5.74 -10.19 -30.13
N LYS A 43 5.16 -9.79 -31.27
CA LYS A 43 5.07 -8.39 -31.73
C LYS A 43 3.63 -8.06 -32.13
N LEU A 44 2.72 -8.07 -31.16
CA LEU A 44 1.35 -7.64 -31.37
C LEU A 44 1.20 -6.14 -31.19
N ALA A 45 0.47 -5.49 -32.09
CA ALA A 45 0.02 -4.12 -31.90
C ALA A 45 -1.03 -4.08 -30.77
N HIS A 46 -1.05 -2.96 -30.04
CA HIS A 46 -2.15 -2.67 -29.11
C HIS A 46 -3.25 -1.88 -29.84
N ASP A 47 -4.48 -2.00 -29.35
CA ASP A 47 -5.59 -1.12 -29.73
C ASP A 47 -6.15 -0.38 -28.52
N GLY A 48 -7.14 0.49 -28.74
CA GLY A 48 -7.78 1.25 -27.67
C GLY A 48 -8.50 0.39 -26.62
N GLY A 49 -9.03 -0.77 -27.01
CA GLY A 49 -9.70 -1.71 -26.10
C GLY A 49 -8.71 -2.40 -25.16
N ILE A 50 -7.58 -2.88 -25.70
CA ILE A 50 -6.48 -3.46 -24.94
C ILE A 50 -5.94 -2.46 -23.91
N LEU A 51 -5.69 -1.21 -24.32
CA LEU A 51 -5.19 -0.19 -23.41
C LEU A 51 -6.21 0.12 -22.30
N LYS A 52 -7.51 0.19 -22.62
CA LYS A 52 -8.57 0.35 -21.61
C LYS A 52 -8.56 -0.80 -20.59
N LEU A 53 -8.43 -2.05 -21.04
CA LEU A 53 -8.36 -3.22 -20.15
C LEU A 53 -7.15 -3.19 -19.21
N ILE A 54 -5.98 -2.73 -19.70
CA ILE A 54 -4.79 -2.56 -18.87
C ILE A 54 -5.02 -1.46 -17.83
N MET A 55 -5.47 -0.28 -18.26
CA MET A 55 -5.64 0.89 -17.39
C MET A 55 -6.72 0.70 -16.32
N ALA A 56 -7.76 -0.10 -16.60
CA ALA A 56 -8.82 -0.43 -15.64
C ALA A 56 -8.30 -1.07 -14.35
N ARG A 57 -7.07 -1.61 -14.35
CA ARG A 57 -6.46 -2.24 -13.17
C ARG A 57 -5.86 -1.25 -12.18
N SER A 58 -5.71 0.03 -12.54
CA SER A 58 -5.19 1.07 -11.64
C SER A 58 -6.06 1.33 -10.41
N THR A 59 -7.37 1.44 -10.58
CA THR A 59 -8.31 1.58 -9.46
C THR A 59 -8.37 0.30 -8.62
N HIS A 60 -8.29 -0.85 -9.27
CA HIS A 60 -8.36 -2.15 -8.61
C HIS A 60 -7.19 -2.39 -7.65
N ILE A 61 -5.95 -2.06 -8.02
CA ILE A 61 -4.80 -2.30 -7.13
C ILE A 61 -4.89 -1.46 -5.85
N ARG A 62 -5.30 -0.18 -5.95
CA ARG A 62 -5.53 0.68 -4.78
C ARG A 62 -6.61 0.12 -3.85
N GLY A 63 -7.74 -0.28 -4.40
CA GLY A 63 -8.81 -0.92 -3.65
C GLY A 63 -8.37 -2.21 -2.95
N GLN A 64 -7.52 -3.02 -3.61
CA GLN A 64 -6.99 -4.25 -3.01
C GLN A 64 -6.18 -4.00 -1.73
N PHE A 65 -5.30 -2.98 -1.71
CA PHE A 65 -4.56 -2.63 -0.49
C PHE A 65 -5.51 -2.34 0.67
N LYS A 66 -6.52 -1.49 0.45
CA LYS A 66 -7.53 -1.18 1.46
C LYS A 66 -8.31 -2.44 1.90
N SER A 67 -8.85 -3.20 0.95
CA SER A 67 -9.65 -4.38 1.25
C SER A 67 -8.87 -5.46 2.00
N LYS A 68 -7.54 -5.54 1.83
CA LYS A 68 -6.69 -6.44 2.62
C LYS A 68 -6.29 -5.84 3.98
N ALA A 69 -6.10 -4.53 4.07
CA ALA A 69 -5.83 -3.84 5.34
C ALA A 69 -6.98 -3.99 6.33
N HIS A 70 -8.22 -3.86 5.90
CA HIS A 70 -9.39 -3.88 6.79
C HIS A 70 -9.45 -5.09 7.75
N PRO A 71 -9.48 -6.36 7.31
CA PRO A 71 -9.51 -7.48 8.25
C PRO A 71 -8.24 -7.60 9.12
N ILE A 72 -7.10 -7.11 8.63
CA ILE A 72 -5.82 -7.16 9.35
C ILE A 72 -5.82 -6.15 10.50
N ILE A 73 -6.24 -4.89 10.27
CA ILE A 73 -6.28 -3.87 11.32
C ILE A 73 -7.28 -4.23 12.40
N VAL A 74 -8.41 -4.84 12.03
CA VAL A 74 -9.43 -5.30 12.98
C VAL A 74 -8.83 -6.34 13.93
N THR A 75 -8.18 -7.35 13.38
CA THR A 75 -7.57 -8.43 14.17
C THR A 75 -6.35 -7.96 14.96
N THR A 76 -5.54 -7.07 14.39
CA THR A 76 -4.23 -6.67 14.96
C THR A 76 -4.41 -5.65 16.09
N PHE A 77 -5.33 -4.71 15.94
CA PHE A 77 -5.57 -3.66 16.94
C PHE A 77 -6.75 -3.97 17.87
N GLY A 78 -7.58 -4.96 17.52
CA GLY A 78 -8.70 -5.38 18.37
C GLY A 78 -9.95 -4.52 18.22
N PHE A 79 -10.23 -4.01 17.01
CA PHE A 79 -11.52 -3.36 16.75
C PHE A 79 -12.67 -4.36 16.85
N GLU A 80 -13.76 -3.95 17.49
CA GLU A 80 -14.91 -4.83 17.73
C GLU A 80 -16.19 -4.23 17.13
N THR A 81 -16.90 -5.03 16.33
CA THR A 81 -18.22 -4.62 15.82
C THR A 81 -19.26 -4.86 16.91
N SER A 82 -19.82 -3.79 17.49
CA SER A 82 -20.85 -3.90 18.51
C SER A 82 -21.80 -2.70 18.52
N ALA A 83 -23.05 -2.94 18.88
CA ALA A 83 -24.04 -1.90 19.17
C ALA A 83 -23.87 -1.32 20.58
N ASP A 84 -23.01 -1.93 21.42
CA ASP A 84 -22.71 -1.43 22.75
C ASP A 84 -21.93 -0.11 22.69
N LYS A 85 -22.42 0.90 23.41
CA LYS A 85 -21.81 2.24 23.43
C LYS A 85 -20.42 2.24 24.07
N GLY A 86 -20.16 1.33 25.03
CA GLY A 86 -18.85 1.18 25.65
C GLY A 86 -17.83 0.65 24.66
N VAL A 87 -18.19 -0.35 23.85
CA VAL A 87 -17.34 -0.86 22.77
C VAL A 87 -17.08 0.21 21.70
N GLN A 88 -18.11 0.96 21.29
CA GLN A 88 -17.93 2.06 20.34
C GLN A 88 -16.98 3.14 20.87
N ALA A 89 -17.12 3.52 22.14
CA ALA A 89 -16.21 4.48 22.78
C ALA A 89 -14.76 3.97 22.82
N LYS A 90 -14.54 2.67 23.08
CA LYS A 90 -13.22 2.04 23.01
C LYS A 90 -12.63 2.09 21.60
N ASN A 91 -13.42 1.77 20.58
CA ASN A 91 -12.99 1.87 19.18
C ASN A 91 -12.59 3.31 18.83
N CYS A 92 -13.40 4.32 19.21
CA CYS A 92 -13.06 5.73 18.98
C CYS A 92 -11.75 6.14 19.66
N LEU A 93 -11.54 5.70 20.90
CA LEU A 93 -10.32 5.96 21.65
C LEU A 93 -9.12 5.33 20.92
N LEU A 94 -9.24 4.05 20.53
CA LEU A 94 -8.20 3.34 19.79
C LEU A 94 -7.86 4.01 18.46
N VAL A 95 -8.85 4.50 17.70
CA VAL A 95 -8.60 5.28 16.47
C VAL A 95 -7.77 6.52 16.79
N SER A 96 -8.11 7.23 17.87
CA SER A 96 -7.42 8.45 18.29
C SER A 96 -5.97 8.16 18.68
N GLU A 97 -5.74 7.11 19.47
CA GLU A 97 -4.42 6.66 19.90
C GLU A 97 -3.55 6.21 18.70
N LEU A 98 -4.10 5.41 17.78
CA LEU A 98 -3.36 4.93 16.61
C LEU A 98 -2.96 6.06 15.66
N LYS A 99 -3.77 7.12 15.58
CA LYS A 99 -3.54 8.28 14.70
C LYS A 99 -2.61 9.31 15.34
N GLN A 100 -2.63 9.42 16.66
CA GLN A 100 -1.71 10.29 17.40
C GLN A 100 -0.27 9.89 17.07
N ASP A 101 0.49 10.85 16.55
CA ASP A 101 1.89 10.69 16.13
C ASP A 101 2.13 9.49 15.18
N LEU A 102 1.10 9.09 14.44
CA LEU A 102 1.10 7.92 13.55
C LEU A 102 1.49 6.61 14.26
N ALA A 103 1.11 6.43 15.53
CA ALA A 103 1.47 5.27 16.35
C ALA A 103 1.38 3.92 15.61
N PHE A 104 0.38 3.73 14.73
CA PHE A 104 0.19 2.51 13.95
C PHE A 104 1.40 2.04 13.09
N ILE A 105 2.40 2.90 12.83
CA ILE A 105 3.58 2.54 12.04
C ILE A 105 4.71 1.92 12.88
N PHE A 106 4.65 2.01 14.21
CA PHE A 106 5.68 1.51 15.12
C PHE A 106 5.43 0.06 15.54
N CYS A 107 6.49 -0.72 15.79
CA CYS A 107 6.33 -2.12 16.24
C CYS A 107 5.67 -2.21 17.62
N ALA A 108 6.08 -1.32 18.52
CA ALA A 108 5.42 -1.09 19.79
C ALA A 108 5.20 0.42 19.92
N TRP A 109 4.02 0.79 20.40
CA TRP A 109 3.63 2.17 20.70
C TRP A 109 3.11 2.25 22.13
N GLY A 110 3.23 3.43 22.72
CA GLY A 110 2.77 3.76 24.05
C GLY A 110 2.04 5.09 24.05
N SER A 111 1.84 5.66 25.24
CA SER A 111 1.09 6.91 25.43
C SER A 111 1.86 8.16 24.96
N SER A 112 3.16 8.04 24.73
CA SER A 112 4.02 9.13 24.22
C SER A 112 4.99 8.64 23.15
N LEU A 113 5.56 9.58 22.38
CA LEU A 113 6.45 9.29 21.26
C LEU A 113 7.75 8.59 21.69
N ASP A 114 8.25 8.84 22.90
CA ASP A 114 9.45 8.20 23.45
C ASP A 114 9.23 6.72 23.82
N GLU A 115 7.98 6.31 24.03
CA GLU A 115 7.60 4.90 24.22
C GLU A 115 7.45 4.15 22.89
N HIS A 116 7.44 4.87 21.75
CA HIS A 116 7.32 4.26 20.43
C HIS A 116 8.67 3.69 19.98
N THR A 117 8.67 2.43 19.54
CA THR A 117 9.89 1.75 19.12
C THR A 117 9.77 1.18 17.72
N SER A 118 10.90 1.18 17.01
CA SER A 118 11.05 0.58 15.68
C SER A 118 10.04 1.14 14.65
N LEU A 119 10.30 2.37 14.21
CA LEU A 119 9.52 3.08 13.19
C LEU A 119 9.39 2.25 11.89
N TYR A 120 8.19 2.25 11.29
CA TYR A 120 7.83 1.54 10.05
C TYR A 120 7.91 0.01 10.10
N THR A 121 7.96 -0.59 11.30
CA THR A 121 8.09 -2.05 11.46
C THR A 121 6.88 -2.72 12.09
N ASN A 122 5.75 -2.02 12.20
CA ASN A 122 4.53 -2.65 12.69
C ASN A 122 4.15 -3.90 11.86
N PRO A 123 3.85 -5.05 12.50
CA PRO A 123 3.49 -6.28 11.79
C PRO A 123 2.33 -6.11 10.79
N VAL A 124 1.39 -5.18 11.03
CA VAL A 124 0.28 -4.89 10.11
C VAL A 124 0.78 -4.54 8.70
N ILE A 125 1.90 -3.81 8.60
CA ILE A 125 2.48 -3.36 7.33
C ILE A 125 2.90 -4.57 6.51
N GLN A 126 3.69 -5.47 7.10
CA GLN A 126 4.14 -6.69 6.44
C GLN A 126 2.96 -7.60 6.06
N GLN A 127 1.97 -7.73 6.95
CA GLN A 127 0.80 -8.56 6.68
C GLN A 127 0.00 -8.04 5.48
N VAL A 128 -0.20 -6.71 5.37
CA VAL A 128 -0.88 -6.11 4.22
C VAL A 128 -0.09 -6.35 2.93
N VAL A 129 1.21 -6.03 2.95
CA VAL A 129 2.10 -6.24 1.79
C VAL A 129 2.07 -7.69 1.33
N ASN A 130 2.19 -8.65 2.25
CA ASN A 130 2.15 -10.07 1.93
C ASN A 130 0.79 -10.50 1.36
N LYS A 131 -0.33 -10.06 1.95
CA LYS A 131 -1.67 -10.41 1.43
C LYS A 131 -1.96 -9.84 0.04
N VAL A 132 -1.32 -8.73 -0.35
CA VAL A 132 -1.56 -8.06 -1.64
C VAL A 132 -0.59 -8.54 -2.72
N LEU A 133 0.70 -8.70 -2.39
CA LEU A 133 1.77 -8.88 -3.39
C LEU A 133 2.53 -10.21 -3.27
N PHE A 134 2.43 -10.90 -2.14
CA PHE A 134 3.26 -12.08 -1.84
C PHE A 134 2.48 -13.19 -1.12
N LYS A 135 1.20 -13.39 -1.47
CA LYS A 135 0.37 -14.42 -0.85
C LYS A 135 0.77 -15.80 -1.37
N ASN A 136 1.12 -15.92 -2.65
CA ASN A 136 1.50 -17.17 -3.30
C ASN A 136 2.61 -16.97 -4.33
N LYS A 137 3.31 -18.05 -4.72
CA LYS A 137 4.37 -18.10 -5.75
C LYS A 137 3.99 -17.48 -7.11
N LEU A 138 2.70 -17.34 -7.39
CA LEU A 138 2.16 -16.79 -8.64
C LEU A 138 1.81 -15.31 -8.55
N ASP A 139 2.02 -14.65 -7.41
CA ASP A 139 1.71 -13.24 -7.27
C ASP A 139 2.77 -12.35 -7.92
N ASP A 140 2.34 -11.14 -8.25
CA ASP A 140 3.13 -10.20 -9.06
C ASP A 140 4.43 -9.80 -8.38
N GLY A 141 4.43 -9.68 -7.05
CA GLY A 141 5.61 -9.37 -6.25
C GLY A 141 6.72 -10.42 -6.39
N ILE A 142 6.35 -11.69 -6.62
CA ILE A 142 7.29 -12.80 -6.78
C ILE A 142 7.74 -12.92 -8.24
N LYS A 143 6.79 -12.93 -9.18
CA LYS A 143 7.10 -13.04 -10.62
C LYS A 143 7.98 -11.89 -11.12
N TRP A 144 7.71 -10.69 -10.61
CA TRP A 144 8.33 -9.47 -11.07
C TRP A 144 9.26 -8.86 -10.01
N GLY A 145 9.99 -9.70 -9.26
CA GLY A 145 10.86 -9.28 -8.16
C GLY A 145 11.84 -8.14 -8.49
N LYS A 146 12.22 -7.97 -9.77
CA LYS A 146 13.03 -6.82 -10.22
C LYS A 146 12.39 -5.44 -9.96
N TYR A 147 11.06 -5.37 -9.87
CA TYR A 147 10.34 -4.12 -9.55
C TYR A 147 10.10 -3.95 -8.05
N TYR A 148 10.28 -5.01 -7.26
CA TYR A 148 9.93 -5.02 -5.84
C TYR A 148 11.12 -5.26 -4.90
N ASN A 149 12.35 -5.38 -5.42
CA ASN A 149 13.56 -5.60 -4.63
C ASN A 149 14.58 -4.45 -4.81
N PRO A 150 14.82 -3.62 -3.77
CA PRO A 150 14.11 -3.57 -2.49
C PRO A 150 12.65 -3.12 -2.67
N PHE A 151 11.82 -3.27 -1.63
CA PHE A 151 10.40 -2.92 -1.73
C PHE A 151 10.20 -1.45 -2.12
N PRO A 152 9.28 -1.11 -3.04
CA PRO A 152 9.18 0.26 -3.54
C PRO A 152 8.67 1.21 -2.46
N PRO A 153 9.31 2.39 -2.25
CA PRO A 153 8.82 3.41 -1.32
C PRO A 153 7.38 3.86 -1.63
N VAL A 154 7.03 3.92 -2.91
CA VAL A 154 5.69 4.28 -3.40
C VAL A 154 4.64 3.24 -2.98
N ALA A 155 4.93 1.95 -3.15
CA ALA A 155 4.08 0.85 -2.67
C ALA A 155 3.98 0.84 -1.14
N PHE A 156 5.06 1.20 -0.46
CA PHE A 156 5.10 1.30 1.00
C PHE A 156 4.20 2.43 1.50
N ALA A 157 4.31 3.64 0.94
CA ALA A 157 3.42 4.77 1.27
C ALA A 157 1.94 4.45 0.96
N LEU A 158 1.67 3.76 -0.15
CA LEU A 158 0.32 3.28 -0.47
C LEU A 158 -0.21 2.30 0.59
N THR A 159 0.65 1.44 1.12
CA THR A 159 0.31 0.51 2.21
C THR A 159 -0.06 1.28 3.49
N LEU A 160 0.77 2.26 3.88
CA LEU A 160 0.51 3.09 5.06
C LEU A 160 -0.81 3.86 4.93
N MET A 161 -1.06 4.45 3.76
CA MET A 161 -2.32 5.13 3.47
C MET A 161 -3.53 4.17 3.54
N ALA A 162 -3.40 2.94 3.03
CA ALA A 162 -4.48 1.96 3.09
C ALA A 162 -4.79 1.52 4.53
N ILE A 163 -3.75 1.35 5.37
CA ILE A 163 -3.91 1.07 6.80
C ILE A 163 -4.61 2.24 7.49
N LYS A 164 -4.13 3.47 7.27
CA LYS A 164 -4.74 4.67 7.84
C LYS A 164 -6.21 4.81 7.44
N CYS A 165 -6.53 4.61 6.16
CA CYS A 165 -7.92 4.63 5.71
C CYS A 165 -8.77 3.56 6.41
N ALA A 166 -8.25 2.34 6.56
CA ALA A 166 -8.97 1.27 7.25
C ALA A 166 -9.16 1.56 8.76
N ILE A 167 -8.25 2.32 9.38
CA ILE A 167 -8.43 2.82 10.76
C ILE A 167 -9.51 3.91 10.81
N ASP A 168 -9.52 4.84 9.84
CA ASP A 168 -10.52 5.91 9.77
C ASP A 168 -11.95 5.37 9.65
N GLU A 169 -12.14 4.17 9.09
CA GLU A 169 -13.45 3.48 9.02
C GLU A 169 -14.06 3.20 10.38
N TRP A 170 -13.29 3.30 11.47
CA TRP A 170 -13.75 3.06 12.85
C TRP A 170 -13.92 4.35 13.66
N ALA A 171 -13.79 5.53 13.03
CA ALA A 171 -13.74 6.81 13.73
C ALA A 171 -15.04 7.16 14.49
N SER A 172 -16.20 6.64 14.06
CA SER A 172 -17.48 6.79 14.78
C SER A 172 -17.69 5.74 15.87
N GLY A 173 -16.76 4.79 16.01
CA GLY A 173 -16.87 3.62 16.88
C GLY A 173 -17.58 2.44 16.21
N LEU A 174 -18.23 2.67 15.07
CA LEU A 174 -18.79 1.67 14.17
C LEU A 174 -17.91 1.55 12.92
N CYS A 175 -17.90 0.38 12.30
CA CYS A 175 -17.25 0.20 11.02
C CYS A 175 -18.10 0.80 9.90
N GLU A 176 -17.62 1.90 9.33
CA GLU A 176 -18.23 2.62 8.23
C GLU A 176 -17.38 2.48 6.96
N MET A 177 -18.02 2.13 5.85
CA MET A 177 -17.31 1.97 4.59
C MET A 177 -16.93 3.34 4.04
N ILE A 178 -15.67 3.74 4.19
CA ILE A 178 -15.16 5.00 3.65
C ILE A 178 -14.77 4.80 2.18
N SER A 179 -15.02 5.78 1.34
CA SER A 179 -14.56 5.69 -0.05
C SER A 179 -13.06 5.93 -0.13
N PHE A 180 -12.29 5.01 -0.74
CA PHE A 180 -10.86 5.21 -1.02
C PHE A 180 -10.65 6.09 -2.26
N LYS A 181 -11.19 7.31 -2.22
CA LYS A 181 -11.10 8.27 -3.32
C LYS A 181 -9.76 9.00 -3.28
N GLU A 182 -9.33 9.38 -4.48
CA GLU A 182 -8.11 10.16 -4.70
C GLU A 182 -8.21 11.51 -3.97
N ASP A 183 -9.34 12.21 -4.10
CA ASP A 183 -9.53 13.53 -3.49
C ASP A 183 -9.34 13.54 -1.96
N ASP A 184 -9.73 12.45 -1.28
CA ASP A 184 -9.69 12.37 0.18
C ASP A 184 -8.32 11.90 0.70
N TYR A 185 -7.65 10.98 -0.01
CA TYR A 185 -6.46 10.28 0.49
C TYR A 185 -5.17 10.60 -0.26
N PHE A 186 -5.21 11.34 -1.39
CA PHE A 186 -4.00 11.75 -2.10
C PHE A 186 -3.07 12.62 -1.23
N GLY A 187 -3.65 13.51 -0.41
CA GLY A 187 -2.87 14.29 0.56
C GLY A 187 -2.17 13.41 1.60
N VAL A 188 -2.87 12.38 2.10
CA VAL A 188 -2.31 11.39 3.04
C VAL A 188 -1.17 10.60 2.41
N PHE A 189 -1.34 10.14 1.18
CA PHE A 189 -0.30 9.46 0.41
C PHE A 189 0.98 10.31 0.28
N ASN A 190 0.83 11.57 -0.15
CA ASN A 190 1.97 12.47 -0.34
C ASN A 190 2.67 12.79 0.97
N SER A 191 1.91 12.97 2.06
CA SER A 191 2.48 13.16 3.39
C SER A 191 3.36 11.96 3.78
N HIS A 192 2.91 10.72 3.57
CA HIS A 192 3.75 9.55 3.84
C HIS A 192 4.99 9.50 2.94
N LEU A 193 4.90 9.85 1.66
CA LEU A 193 6.08 9.92 0.78
C LEU A 193 7.12 10.94 1.29
N ILE A 194 6.66 12.12 1.70
CA ILE A 194 7.53 13.16 2.27
C ILE A 194 8.18 12.64 3.55
N SER A 195 7.42 12.04 4.47
CA SER A 195 7.96 11.49 5.71
C SER A 195 8.96 10.34 5.48
N LEU A 196 8.79 9.53 4.44
CA LEU A 196 9.77 8.50 4.08
C LEU A 196 11.07 9.13 3.56
N ASP A 197 10.98 10.17 2.72
CA ASP A 197 12.15 10.91 2.24
C ASP A 197 12.88 11.63 3.37
N GLU A 198 12.16 12.29 4.28
CA GLU A 198 12.71 12.91 5.49
C GLU A 198 13.38 11.87 6.40
N PHE A 199 12.74 10.72 6.63
CA PHE A 199 13.33 9.62 7.38
C PHE A 199 14.63 9.11 6.73
N SER A 200 14.64 8.98 5.40
CA SER A 200 15.84 8.59 4.66
C SER A 200 16.97 9.61 4.82
N LYS A 201 16.64 10.91 4.78
CA LYS A 201 17.61 12.00 4.94
C LYS A 201 18.15 12.07 6.37
N ALA A 202 17.28 11.96 7.37
CA ALA A 202 17.64 11.97 8.79
C ALA A 202 18.51 10.78 9.18
N ALA A 203 18.25 9.59 8.61
CA ALA A 203 19.08 8.41 8.81
C ALA A 203 20.51 8.56 8.26
N GLY A 204 20.74 9.51 7.35
CA GLY A 204 22.04 9.79 6.75
C GLY A 204 22.70 8.53 6.19
N LYS A 205 23.92 8.23 6.66
CA LYS A 205 24.71 7.06 6.21
C LYS A 205 24.16 5.71 6.67
N LEU A 206 23.26 5.67 7.65
CA LEU A 206 22.72 4.41 8.18
C LEU A 206 21.73 3.75 7.21
N ASP A 207 21.20 4.53 6.27
CA ASP A 207 20.31 4.09 5.18
C ASP A 207 19.13 3.25 5.69
N LEU A 208 18.56 3.68 6.84
CA LEU A 208 17.57 2.92 7.60
C LEU A 208 16.32 2.63 6.77
N LEU A 209 15.88 3.58 5.93
CA LEU A 209 14.76 3.34 5.02
C LEU A 209 15.06 2.18 4.07
N LYS A 210 16.25 2.14 3.45
CA LYS A 210 16.60 1.03 2.55
C LYS A 210 16.66 -0.29 3.29
N LYS A 211 17.11 -0.32 4.55
CA LYS A 211 17.07 -1.53 5.38
C LYS A 211 15.64 -2.00 5.65
N VAL A 212 14.73 -1.09 6.01
CA VAL A 212 13.31 -1.41 6.21
C VAL A 212 12.68 -1.95 4.92
N LEU A 213 12.85 -1.26 3.79
CA LEU A 213 12.31 -1.68 2.50
C LEU A 213 12.92 -3.01 2.01
N LYS A 214 14.20 -3.25 2.30
CA LYS A 214 14.86 -4.51 2.02
C LYS A 214 14.29 -5.63 2.89
N GLN A 215 14.11 -5.38 4.19
CA GLN A 215 13.49 -6.31 5.13
C GLN A 215 12.08 -6.67 4.68
N VAL A 216 11.24 -5.68 4.31
CA VAL A 216 9.87 -5.91 3.85
C VAL A 216 9.81 -6.86 2.65
N TYR A 217 10.76 -6.72 1.72
CA TYR A 217 10.87 -7.64 0.59
C TYR A 217 11.37 -9.02 1.03
N ASP A 218 12.37 -9.10 1.91
CA ASP A 218 13.01 -10.35 2.30
C ASP A 218 12.14 -11.21 3.25
N THR A 219 11.24 -10.60 4.01
CA THR A 219 10.26 -11.29 4.89
C THR A 219 8.92 -11.60 4.20
N ARG A 220 8.90 -11.55 2.86
CA ARG A 220 7.79 -12.07 2.04
C ARG A 220 7.58 -13.57 2.30
N TRP A 221 6.33 -14.02 2.24
CA TRP A 221 5.96 -15.44 2.41
C TRP A 221 6.38 -16.31 1.21
#